data_AF-A0A660NCX5-F1
#
_entry.id   AF-A0A660NCX5-F1
#
_cell.length_a   1.000
_cell.length_b   1.000
_cell.length_c   1.000
_cell.angle_alpha   90.00
_cell.angle_beta   90.00
_cell.angle_gamma   90.00
#
_symmetry.space_group_name_H-M   'P 1'
#
loop_
_entity.id
_entity.type
_entity.pdbx_description
1 polymer ?
#
loop_
_entity_poly.entity_id
_entity_poly.type
_entity_poly.pdbx_seq_one_letter_code
_entity_poly.pdbx_strand_id
1 'polypeptide(L)' 'MNPETEERVSDLLLWRDPDAHELLKSTCQAHQIQLEAMAELLAWMRQVKRKGDKYGGLNQQLDKIFEEPNLWKQQNVD' A
#
# COMPACT_ATOMS: atom_id res chain seq x y z
N MET A 1 -5.99 -15.71 5.79
CA MET A 1 -4.87 -15.35 4.90
C MET A 1 -3.69 -16.28 5.19
N ASN A 2 -2.86 -16.61 4.20
CA ASN A 2 -1.67 -17.43 4.46
C ASN A 2 -0.55 -16.59 5.12
N PRO A 3 0.38 -17.20 5.87
CA PRO A 3 1.41 -16.46 6.62
C PRO A 3 2.36 -15.63 5.73
N GLU A 4 2.67 -16.11 4.53
CA GLU A 4 3.57 -15.42 3.59
C GLU A 4 2.95 -14.12 3.05
N THR A 5 1.63 -14.11 2.84
CA THR A 5 0.89 -12.92 2.41
C THR A 5 0.79 -11.92 3.55
N GLU A 6 0.53 -12.40 4.76
CA GLU A 6 0.46 -11.57 5.97
C GLU A 6 1.78 -10.84 6.25
N GLU A 7 2.91 -11.54 6.18
CA GLU A 7 4.25 -10.94 6.30
C GLU A 7 4.48 -9.83 5.27
N ARG A 8 3.90 -9.95 4.08
CA ARG A 8 4.08 -9.02 2.97
C ARG A 8 3.13 -7.85 2.94
N VAL A 9 2.04 -7.87 3.69
CA VAL A 9 1.05 -6.76 3.68
C VAL A 9 0.90 -6.10 5.04
N SER A 10 1.32 -6.76 6.12
CA SER A 10 1.17 -6.27 7.50
C SER A 10 1.90 -4.96 7.79
N ASP A 11 2.94 -4.61 7.03
CA ASP A 11 3.64 -3.32 7.16
C ASP A 11 2.95 -2.17 6.40
N LEU A 12 2.02 -2.47 5.49
CA LEU A 12 1.29 -1.45 4.73
C LEU A 12 0.38 -0.65 5.66
N LEU A 13 0.25 0.66 5.40
CA LEU A 13 -0.72 1.51 6.09
C LEU A 13 -2.14 0.96 6.01
N LEU A 14 -2.50 0.37 4.85
CA LEU A 14 -3.78 -0.32 4.63
C LEU A 14 -4.07 -1.47 5.62
N TRP A 15 -3.07 -1.97 6.34
CA TRP A 15 -3.20 -3.01 7.38
C TRP A 15 -2.82 -2.54 8.79
N ARG A 16 -1.88 -1.58 8.94
CA ARG A 16 -1.45 -1.09 10.26
C ARG A 16 -2.36 -0.02 10.85
N ASP A 17 -2.94 0.82 9.98
CA ASP A 17 -3.80 1.92 10.41
C ASP A 17 -5.27 1.47 10.41
N PRO A 18 -5.98 1.56 11.54
CA PRO A 18 -7.36 1.09 11.64
C PRO A 18 -8.31 1.79 10.65
N ASP A 19 -8.17 3.10 10.46
CA ASP A 19 -9.07 3.88 9.59
C ASP A 19 -8.85 3.52 8.11
N ALA A 20 -7.59 3.42 7.69
CA ALA A 20 -7.24 2.95 6.35
C ALA A 20 -7.69 1.50 6.12
N HIS A 21 -7.62 0.64 7.14
CA HIS A 21 -8.05 -0.75 7.03
C HIS A 21 -9.58 -0.86 6.90
N GLU A 22 -10.35 -0.04 7.61
CA GLU A 22 -11.81 0.03 7.45
C GLU A 22 -12.22 0.60 6.09
N LEU A 23 -11.49 1.60 5.57
CA LEU A 23 -11.70 2.09 4.20
C LEU A 23 -11.43 0.98 3.16
N LEU A 24 -10.39 0.18 3.35
CA LEU A 24 -10.10 -0.96 2.49
C LEU A 24 -11.23 -1.99 2.54
N LYS A 25 -11.69 -2.38 3.73
CA LYS A 25 -12.79 -3.34 3.91
C LYS A 25 -14.07 -2.88 3.24
N SER A 26 -14.47 -1.63 3.48
CA SER A 26 -15.70 -1.06 2.89
C SER A 26 -15.63 -1.01 1.36
N THR A 27 -14.46 -0.65 0.82
CA THR A 27 -14.21 -0.67 -0.64
C THR A 27 -14.30 -2.09 -1.20
N CYS A 28 -13.63 -3.06 -0.58
CA CYS A 28 -13.71 -4.47 -0.97
C CYS A 28 -15.16 -4.97 -0.96
N GLN A 29 -15.92 -4.65 0.08
CA GLN A 29 -17.33 -5.02 0.20
C GLN A 29 -18.19 -4.39 -0.90
N ALA A 30 -18.02 -3.09 -1.18
CA ALA A 30 -18.76 -2.38 -2.22
C ALA A 30 -18.56 -3.00 -3.61
N HIS A 31 -17.37 -3.57 -3.86
CA HIS A 31 -17.02 -4.23 -5.12
C HIS A 31 -17.15 -5.75 -5.09
N GLN A 32 -17.67 -6.34 -4.01
CA GLN A 32 -17.80 -7.80 -3.83
C GLN A 32 -16.47 -8.56 -3.95
N ILE A 33 -15.38 -7.91 -3.52
CA ILE A 33 -14.04 -8.48 -3.49
C ILE A 33 -13.76 -8.97 -2.08
N GLN A 34 -13.25 -10.20 -1.95
CA GLN A 34 -12.79 -10.70 -0.66
C GLN A 34 -11.49 -9.97 -0.25
N LEU A 35 -11.39 -9.57 1.02
CA LEU A 35 -10.23 -8.87 1.54
C LEU A 35 -8.95 -9.70 1.37
N GLU A 36 -9.06 -11.02 1.50
CA GLU A 36 -7.99 -11.99 1.29
C GLU A 36 -7.47 -11.96 -0.14
N ALA A 37 -8.36 -11.88 -1.14
CA ALA A 37 -7.97 -11.78 -2.54
C ALA A 37 -7.20 -10.47 -2.83
N MET A 38 -7.62 -9.38 -2.20
CA MET A 38 -6.91 -8.10 -2.27
C MET A 38 -5.51 -8.19 -1.62
N ALA A 39 -5.41 -8.88 -0.49
CA ALA A 39 -4.14 -9.09 0.20
C ALA A 39 -3.16 -9.92 -0.65
N GLU A 40 -3.64 -11.02 -1.25
CA GLU A 40 -2.83 -11.85 -2.14
C GLU A 40 -2.36 -11.09 -3.38
N LEU A 41 -3.25 -10.28 -3.97
CA LEU A 41 -2.91 -9.42 -5.11
C LEU A 41 -1.83 -8.40 -4.74
N LEU A 42 -1.96 -7.73 -3.60
CA LEU A 42 -0.96 -6.77 -3.10
C LEU A 42 0.38 -7.45 -2.81
N ALA A 43 0.36 -8.62 -2.17
CA ALA A 43 1.57 -9.39 -1.91
C ALA A 43 2.28 -9.78 -3.22
N TRP A 44 1.53 -10.22 -4.23
CA TRP A 44 2.04 -10.51 -5.57
C TRP A 44 2.62 -9.26 -6.24
N MET A 45 1.91 -8.12 -6.21
CA MET A 45 2.39 -6.85 -6.78
C MET A 45 3.70 -6.40 -6.12
N ARG A 46 3.84 -6.54 -4.79
CA ARG A 46 5.09 -6.23 -4.08
C ARG A 46 6.23 -7.19 -4.47
N GLN A 47 5.92 -8.47 -4.68
CA GLN A 47 6.91 -9.44 -5.14
C GLN A 47 7.38 -9.15 -6.56
N VAL A 48 6.46 -8.81 -7.47
CA VAL A 48 6.76 -8.41 -8.86
C VAL A 48 7.57 -7.13 -8.88
N LYS A 49 7.18 -6.12 -8.09
CA LYS A 49 7.92 -4.87 -7.95
C LYS A 49 9.35 -5.10 -7.45
N ARG A 50 9.57 -5.95 -6.43
CA ARG A 50 10.94 -6.29 -5.99
C ARG A 50 11.80 -6.94 -7.08
N LYS A 51 11.19 -7.69 -8.01
CA LYS A 51 11.90 -8.25 -9.17
C LYS A 51 12.20 -7.18 -10.23
N GLY A 52 11.33 -6.19 -10.43
CA GLY A 52 11.51 -5.06 -11.35
C GLY A 52 12.39 -3.92 -10.83
N ASP A 53 12.41 -3.68 -9.51
CA ASP A 53 13.15 -2.59 -8.84
C ASP A 53 14.67 -2.77 -8.84
N LYS A 54 15.21 -3.86 -9.40
CA LYS A 54 16.65 -4.00 -9.69
C LYS A 54 17.20 -2.85 -10.56
N TYR A 55 16.33 -2.05 -11.19
CA TYR A 55 16.70 -0.92 -12.06
C TYR A 55 16.09 0.44 -11.65
N GLY A 56 15.60 0.61 -10.41
CA GLY A 56 15.13 1.91 -9.90
C GLY A 56 13.67 2.26 -10.21
N GLY A 57 12.73 1.32 -10.02
CA GLY A 57 11.32 1.47 -10.38
C GLY A 57 10.48 2.35 -9.43
N LEU A 58 9.29 1.87 -9.03
CA LEU A 58 8.24 2.67 -8.37
C LEU A 58 8.71 3.37 -7.08
N ASN A 59 9.76 2.89 -6.40
CA ASN A 59 10.35 3.63 -5.28
C ASN A 59 10.94 4.97 -5.73
N GLN A 60 11.65 5.03 -6.85
CA GLN A 60 12.25 6.26 -7.35
C GLN A 60 11.19 7.27 -7.84
N GLN A 61 10.01 6.79 -8.26
CA GLN A 61 8.86 7.64 -8.58
C GLN A 61 8.15 8.15 -7.32
N LEU A 62 8.02 7.30 -6.29
CA LEU A 62 7.46 7.70 -5.01
C LEU A 62 8.37 8.68 -4.27
N ASP A 63 9.69 8.47 -4.28
CA ASP A 63 10.67 9.40 -3.72
C ASP A 63 10.53 10.78 -4.37
N LYS A 64 10.39 10.85 -5.70
CA LYS A 64 10.09 12.12 -6.40
C LYS A 64 8.78 12.77 -5.98
N ILE A 65 7.74 11.99 -5.68
CA ILE A 65 6.44 12.50 -5.22
C ILE A 65 6.53 12.99 -3.76
N PHE A 66 7.27 12.28 -2.90
CA PHE A 66 7.48 12.66 -1.51
C PHE A 66 8.42 13.85 -1.36
N GLU A 67 9.39 14.01 -2.27
CA GLU A 67 10.30 15.15 -2.32
C GLU A 67 9.68 16.40 -2.97
N GLU A 68 8.54 16.28 -3.67
CA GLU A 68 7.85 17.42 -4.30
C GLU A 68 7.12 18.27 -3.23
N PRO A 69 7.66 19.44 -2.85
CA PRO A 69 7.15 20.19 -1.70
C PRO A 69 5.76 20.78 -1.95
N ASN A 70 5.36 20.94 -3.22
CA ASN A 70 4.08 21.52 -3.59
C ASN A 70 2.90 20.55 -3.45
N LEU A 71 3.16 19.24 -3.30
CA LEU A 71 2.12 18.22 -3.13
C LEU A 71 1.70 18.06 -1.67
N TRP A 72 2.51 18.55 -0.72
CA TRP A 72 2.29 18.38 0.71
C TRP A 72 2.03 19.75 1.34
N LYS A 73 0.77 20.01 1.71
CA LYS A 73 0.43 21.20 2.50
C LYS A 73 1.06 21.04 3.90
N GLN A 74 2.02 21.88 4.24
CA GLN A 74 2.49 22.03 5.62
C GLN A 74 1.32 22.58 6.44
N GLN A 75 0.70 21.75 7.26
CA GLN A 75 -0.12 22.25 8.36
C GLN A 75 0.85 22.80 9.40
N ASN A 76 0.90 24.13 9.54
CA ASN A 76 1.48 24.75 10.71
C ASN A 76 0.62 24.34 11.90
N VAL A 77 1.19 23.48 12.74
CA VAL A 77 0.62 23.18 14.05
C VAL A 77 1.18 24.25 14.98
N ASP A 78 0.32 25.18 15.38
CA ASP A 78 0.58 26.16 16.45
C ASP A 78 0.74 25.46 17.81
#